data_AF-A0A0B1SM98-F1
#
_entry.id   AF-A0A0B1SM98-F1
#
_cell.length_a   1.000
_cell.length_b   1.000
_cell.length_c   1.000
_cell.angle_alpha   90.00
_cell.angle_beta   90.00
_cell.angle_gamma   90.00
#
_symmetry.space_group_name_H-M   'P 1'
#
loop_
_entity.id
_entity.type
_entity.pdbx_description
1 polymer ?
#
loop_
_entity_poly.entity_id
_entity_poly.type
_entity_poly.pdbx_seq_one_letter_code
_entity_poly.pdbx_strand_id
1 'polypeptide(L)'
;SKPNKKITNRLTWCHNSLLPIVMRHSLAASHFTIVDESLFYIGYWGRHLKSNQYRALKPHQKVNHYPGAFHIGRKDRLWMHIEKQQRRFGENVYGIMPKTYLLPKDYEHMRNYLAASPSNHVIVKPPASARGTGISVTRKIKDIPDKTQLIAQHYLDRPLTINGAKFDLRLYAYVPSLEPLRIYIYEEGLVRFASVPWVSFLTHIVHLDSNFSLFIY
;
A
#
# COMPACT_ATOMS: atom_id res chain seq x y z
N SER A 1 -32.46 7.15 -10.00
CA SER A 1 -33.16 8.01 -10.98
C SER A 1 -32.19 9.06 -11.50
N LYS A 2 -32.31 9.46 -12.77
CA LYS A 2 -31.40 10.46 -13.34
C LYS A 2 -31.63 11.83 -12.66
N PRO A 3 -30.59 12.51 -12.15
CA PRO A 3 -30.73 13.85 -11.59
C PRO A 3 -31.22 14.86 -12.63
N ASN A 4 -31.73 16.00 -12.17
CA ASN A 4 -32.16 17.06 -13.09
C ASN A 4 -30.99 17.60 -13.93
N LYS A 5 -31.31 18.23 -15.07
CA LYS A 5 -30.32 18.73 -16.03
C LYS A 5 -29.36 19.76 -15.44
N LYS A 6 -29.81 20.58 -14.48
CA LYS A 6 -28.97 21.59 -13.80
C LYS A 6 -27.84 20.91 -13.00
N ILE A 7 -28.14 19.79 -12.36
CA ILE A 7 -27.16 19.00 -11.59
C ILE A 7 -26.23 18.27 -12.56
N THR A 8 -26.76 17.52 -13.53
CA THR A 8 -25.94 16.70 -14.43
C THR A 8 -24.97 17.53 -15.26
N ASN A 9 -25.33 18.78 -15.63
CA ASN A 9 -24.42 19.69 -16.33
C ASN A 9 -23.19 20.11 -15.51
N ARG A 10 -23.21 19.90 -14.19
CA ARG A 10 -22.08 20.19 -13.28
C ARG A 10 -21.33 18.94 -12.83
N LEU A 11 -21.85 17.75 -13.14
CA LEU A 11 -21.18 16.48 -12.85
C LEU A 11 -20.17 16.18 -13.95
N THR A 12 -19.05 16.89 -13.92
CA THR A 12 -17.98 16.73 -14.91
C THR A 12 -16.70 16.20 -14.27
N TRP A 13 -16.06 15.25 -14.94
CA TRP A 13 -14.83 14.60 -14.47
C TRP A 13 -13.70 14.78 -15.47
N CYS A 14 -12.53 15.17 -15.00
CA CYS A 14 -11.38 15.43 -15.86
C CYS A 14 -10.84 14.14 -16.49
N HIS A 15 -10.68 14.15 -17.81
CA HIS A 15 -10.06 13.08 -18.58
C HIS A 15 -8.53 13.08 -18.39
N ASN A 16 -7.95 11.89 -18.26
CA ASN A 16 -6.52 11.67 -18.45
C ASN A 16 -6.23 10.18 -18.74
N SER A 17 -4.99 9.89 -19.11
CA SER A 17 -4.53 8.54 -19.47
C SER A 17 -4.54 7.53 -18.32
N LEU A 18 -4.64 7.98 -17.07
CA LEU A 18 -4.63 7.13 -15.87
C LEU A 18 -6.03 6.78 -15.38
N LEU A 19 -7.08 7.35 -15.95
CA LEU A 19 -8.46 7.09 -15.55
C LEU A 19 -8.86 5.64 -15.89
N PRO A 20 -9.03 4.76 -14.88
CA PRO A 20 -9.28 3.33 -15.12
C PRO A 20 -10.63 3.08 -15.79
N ILE A 21 -10.73 1.99 -16.56
CA ILE A 21 -11.98 1.60 -17.25
C ILE A 21 -13.15 1.46 -16.26
N VAL A 22 -12.92 0.81 -15.11
CA VAL A 22 -13.93 0.68 -14.05
C VAL A 22 -14.43 2.03 -13.53
N MET A 23 -13.54 3.02 -13.41
CA MET A 23 -13.94 4.38 -13.03
C MET A 23 -14.75 5.05 -14.13
N ARG A 24 -14.38 4.88 -15.42
CA ARG A 24 -15.18 5.43 -16.54
C ARG A 24 -16.61 4.88 -16.52
N HIS A 25 -16.77 3.58 -16.33
CA HIS A 25 -18.09 2.95 -16.23
C HIS A 25 -18.86 3.45 -15.00
N SER A 26 -18.19 3.56 -13.84
CA SER A 26 -18.81 4.06 -12.60
C SER A 26 -19.27 5.51 -12.72
N LEU A 27 -18.45 6.36 -13.35
CA LEU A 27 -18.78 7.75 -13.64
C LEU A 27 -19.97 7.86 -14.59
N ALA A 28 -19.99 7.11 -15.68
CA ALA A 28 -21.10 7.08 -16.62
C ALA A 28 -22.41 6.61 -15.95
N ALA A 29 -22.35 5.54 -15.16
CA ALA A 29 -23.48 5.04 -14.38
C ALA A 29 -23.98 6.05 -13.34
N SER A 30 -23.07 6.90 -12.84
CA SER A 30 -23.37 8.00 -11.90
C SER A 30 -23.69 9.33 -12.58
N HIS A 31 -23.94 9.32 -13.90
CA HIS A 31 -24.31 10.49 -14.70
C HIS A 31 -23.26 11.60 -14.80
N PHE A 32 -21.98 11.25 -14.65
CA PHE A 32 -20.87 12.15 -14.92
C PHE A 32 -20.52 12.20 -16.41
N THR A 33 -20.15 13.39 -16.87
CA THR A 33 -19.56 13.60 -18.19
C THR A 33 -18.05 13.73 -18.06
N ILE A 34 -17.30 12.96 -18.85
CA ILE A 34 -15.84 13.09 -18.90
C ILE A 34 -15.49 14.25 -19.85
N VAL A 35 -14.63 15.16 -19.40
CA VAL A 35 -14.26 16.40 -20.09
C VAL A 35 -12.76 16.64 -20.08
N ASP A 36 -12.25 17.43 -21.02
CA ASP A 36 -10.85 17.85 -21.03
C ASP A 36 -10.49 18.76 -19.85
N GLU A 37 -9.21 18.79 -19.47
CA GLU A 37 -8.70 19.55 -18.31
C GLU A 37 -8.92 21.07 -18.43
N SER A 38 -9.04 21.59 -19.66
CA SER A 38 -9.33 23.01 -19.94
C SER A 38 -10.78 23.41 -19.62
N LEU A 39 -11.67 22.43 -19.44
CA LEU A 39 -13.08 22.65 -19.13
C LEU A 39 -13.34 22.59 -17.62
N PHE A 40 -14.54 23.00 -17.22
CA PHE A 40 -14.98 22.88 -15.84
C PHE A 40 -15.09 21.40 -15.42
N TYR A 41 -14.39 21.00 -14.36
CA TYR A 41 -14.48 19.66 -13.76
C TYR A 41 -14.52 19.73 -12.23
N ILE A 42 -15.21 18.78 -11.61
CA ILE A 42 -15.28 18.64 -10.14
C ILE A 42 -14.45 17.48 -9.61
N GLY A 43 -14.05 16.54 -10.46
CA GLY A 43 -13.26 15.38 -10.06
C GLY A 43 -12.09 15.10 -10.98
N TYR A 44 -11.01 14.60 -10.40
CA TYR A 44 -9.80 14.19 -11.10
C TYR A 44 -9.27 12.88 -10.48
N TRP A 45 -8.86 11.95 -11.34
CA TRP A 45 -8.21 10.72 -10.94
C TRP A 45 -6.83 10.65 -11.56
N GLY A 46 -5.76 10.65 -10.77
CA GLY A 46 -4.42 10.61 -11.33
C GLY A 46 -3.34 10.29 -10.32
N ARG A 47 -2.11 10.70 -10.62
CA ARG A 47 -0.98 10.52 -9.70
C ARG A 47 -1.10 11.46 -8.51
N HIS A 48 -0.31 11.20 -7.47
CA HIS A 48 -0.10 12.17 -6.41
C HIS A 48 0.31 13.53 -6.99
N LEU A 49 -0.46 14.56 -6.63
CA LEU A 49 -0.15 15.94 -7.00
C LEU A 49 1.06 16.44 -6.22
N LYS A 50 1.81 17.37 -6.82
CA LYS A 50 2.84 18.15 -6.14
C LYS A 50 2.21 19.23 -5.26
N SER A 51 2.98 19.77 -4.30
CA SER A 51 2.48 20.76 -3.34
C SER A 51 1.88 22.01 -3.98
N ASN A 52 2.47 22.51 -5.07
CA ASN A 52 1.94 23.64 -5.83
C ASN A 52 0.61 23.30 -6.54
N GLN A 53 0.46 22.07 -7.03
CA GLN A 53 -0.77 21.61 -7.67
C GLN A 53 -1.91 21.46 -6.65
N TYR A 54 -1.64 20.90 -5.46
CA TYR A 54 -2.64 20.87 -4.39
C TYR A 54 -3.10 22.28 -3.99
N ARG A 55 -2.17 23.25 -3.92
CA ARG A 55 -2.51 24.64 -3.61
C ARG A 55 -3.36 25.31 -4.70
N ALA A 56 -3.22 24.88 -5.94
CA ALA A 56 -3.97 25.40 -7.07
C ALA A 56 -5.41 24.85 -7.18
N LEU A 57 -5.73 23.76 -6.47
CA LEU A 57 -7.06 23.15 -6.47
C LEU A 57 -8.12 24.14 -5.99
N LYS A 58 -9.26 24.16 -6.68
CA LYS A 58 -10.43 24.94 -6.27
C LYS A 58 -11.22 24.19 -5.21
N PRO A 59 -11.97 24.88 -4.32
CA PRO A 59 -12.71 24.23 -3.23
C PRO A 59 -13.71 23.14 -3.66
N HIS A 60 -14.24 23.23 -4.89
CA HIS A 60 -15.18 22.26 -5.44
C HIS A 60 -14.49 21.04 -6.10
N GLN A 61 -13.19 21.10 -6.35
CA GLN A 61 -12.44 20.04 -7.02
C GLN A 61 -12.06 18.95 -6.01
N LYS A 62 -12.22 17.69 -6.44
CA LYS A 62 -11.87 16.49 -5.70
C LYS A 62 -10.80 15.72 -6.45
N VAL A 63 -9.86 15.18 -5.69
CA VAL A 63 -8.74 14.37 -6.19
C VAL A 63 -8.67 13.09 -5.37
N ASN A 64 -8.16 12.01 -5.97
CA ASN A 64 -8.12 10.66 -5.39
C ASN A 64 -6.93 10.41 -4.45
N HIS A 65 -6.21 11.45 -4.03
CA HIS A 65 -5.05 11.30 -3.15
C HIS A 65 -4.93 12.47 -2.18
N TYR A 66 -4.56 12.17 -0.94
CA TYR A 66 -4.14 13.19 0.02
C TYR A 66 -2.67 13.59 -0.16
N PRO A 67 -2.32 14.85 0.15
CA PRO A 67 -0.94 15.25 0.37
C PRO A 67 -0.30 14.34 1.42
N GLY A 68 0.89 13.81 1.14
CA GLY A 68 1.60 12.97 2.11
C GLY A 68 1.12 11.52 2.22
N ALA A 69 0.14 11.07 1.43
CA ALA A 69 -0.38 9.68 1.49
C ALA A 69 0.71 8.59 1.34
N PHE A 70 1.84 8.91 0.71
CA PHE A 70 3.00 8.02 0.61
C PHE A 70 3.61 7.64 1.96
N HIS A 71 3.34 8.38 3.05
CA HIS A 71 3.78 8.02 4.39
C HIS A 71 3.20 6.70 4.89
N ILE A 72 2.00 6.35 4.43
CA ILE A 72 1.34 5.09 4.76
C ILE A 72 1.52 4.08 3.61
N GLY A 73 1.55 4.55 2.36
CA GLY A 73 1.73 3.68 1.18
C GLY A 73 3.14 3.10 1.01
N ARG A 74 4.19 3.77 1.51
CA ARG A 74 5.57 3.25 1.46
C ARG A 74 5.93 2.50 2.72
N LYS A 75 6.51 1.30 2.55
CA LYS A 75 6.81 0.37 3.66
C LYS A 75 7.82 0.95 4.66
N ASP A 76 8.83 1.66 4.19
CA ASP A 76 9.83 2.32 5.04
C ASP A 76 9.19 3.40 5.90
N ARG A 77 8.40 4.28 5.29
CA ARG A 77 7.70 5.37 6.00
C ARG A 77 6.65 4.84 6.97
N LEU A 78 5.89 3.82 6.57
CA LEU A 78 4.91 3.17 7.44
C LEU A 78 5.59 2.58 8.66
N TRP A 79 6.69 1.85 8.48
CA TRP A 79 7.46 1.30 9.58
C TRP A 79 7.97 2.38 10.53
N MET A 80 8.55 3.47 10.02
CA MET A 80 9.02 4.58 10.88
C MET A 80 7.91 5.14 11.77
N HIS A 81 6.69 5.26 11.23
CA HIS A 81 5.53 5.73 11.99
C HIS A 81 5.06 4.70 13.01
N ILE A 82 4.95 3.43 12.62
CA ILE A 82 4.56 2.35 13.54
C ILE A 82 5.57 2.18 14.66
N GLU A 83 6.87 2.15 14.37
CA GLU A 83 7.92 2.05 15.39
C GLU A 83 7.87 3.22 16.37
N LYS A 84 7.65 4.45 15.88
CA LYS A 84 7.46 5.62 16.75
C LYS A 84 6.27 5.44 17.69
N GLN A 85 5.15 4.89 17.21
CA GLN A 85 3.98 4.65 18.04
C GLN A 85 4.17 3.46 18.99
N GLN A 86 4.88 2.40 18.59
CA GLN A 86 5.26 1.28 19.47
C GLN A 86 6.07 1.79 20.67
N ARG A 87 7.03 2.71 20.46
CA ARG A 87 7.80 3.32 21.57
C ARG A 87 6.95 4.16 22.51
N ARG A 88 5.85 4.76 22.01
CA ARG A 88 4.98 5.64 22.80
C ARG A 88 3.88 4.88 23.53
N PHE A 89 3.31 3.86 22.91
CA PHE A 89 2.08 3.21 23.34
C PHE A 89 2.23 1.70 23.57
N GLY A 90 3.41 1.14 23.32
CA GLY A 90 3.71 -0.28 23.49
C GLY A 90 3.44 -1.13 22.25
N GLU A 91 4.14 -2.26 22.18
CA GLU A 91 3.99 -3.26 21.11
C GLU A 91 2.66 -4.01 21.18
N ASN A 92 2.04 -4.10 22.35
CA ASN A 92 0.70 -4.69 22.51
C ASN A 92 -0.39 -3.91 21.72
N VAL A 93 -0.20 -2.60 21.52
CA VAL A 93 -1.15 -1.75 20.76
C VAL A 93 -0.70 -1.58 19.31
N TYR A 94 0.60 -1.34 19.08
CA TYR A 94 1.14 -1.06 17.74
C TYR A 94 1.97 -2.21 17.14
N GLY A 95 1.84 -3.44 17.65
CA GLY A 95 2.47 -4.67 17.16
C GLY A 95 1.85 -5.23 15.87
N ILE A 96 1.23 -4.37 15.05
CA ILE A 96 0.50 -4.76 13.84
C ILE A 96 1.39 -4.96 12.61
N MET A 97 2.69 -4.66 12.72
CA MET A 97 3.67 -4.79 11.65
C MET A 97 4.91 -5.52 12.17
N PRO A 98 5.42 -6.56 11.48
CA PRO A 98 6.65 -7.24 11.89
C PRO A 98 7.84 -6.29 11.94
N LYS A 99 8.79 -6.58 12.86
CA LYS A 99 10.02 -5.80 13.00
C LYS A 99 10.69 -5.63 11.64
N THR A 100 11.02 -4.39 11.32
CA THR A 100 11.58 -4.01 10.03
C THR A 100 12.87 -3.21 10.25
N TYR A 101 13.86 -3.49 9.41
CA TYR A 101 15.18 -2.88 9.40
C TYR A 101 15.32 -2.06 8.12
N LEU A 102 15.68 -0.79 8.26
CA LEU A 102 15.88 0.15 7.16
C LEU A 102 17.36 0.15 6.78
N LEU A 103 17.71 -0.44 5.64
CA LEU A 103 19.10 -0.56 5.19
C LEU A 103 19.52 0.69 4.39
N PRO A 104 20.78 1.15 4.52
CA PRO A 104 21.89 0.53 5.26
C PRO A 104 21.92 0.85 6.77
N LYS A 105 21.09 1.80 7.24
CA LYS A 105 21.12 2.32 8.61
C LYS A 105 21.04 1.24 9.70
N ASP A 106 20.17 0.26 9.51
CA ASP A 106 19.90 -0.79 10.51
C ASP A 106 20.61 -2.12 10.21
N TYR A 107 21.64 -2.11 9.35
CA TYR A 107 22.29 -3.33 8.87
C TYR A 107 22.87 -4.19 10.00
N GLU A 108 23.62 -3.60 10.93
CA GLU A 108 24.20 -4.36 12.07
C GLU A 108 23.12 -4.92 13.00
N HIS A 109 22.02 -4.20 13.22
CA HIS A 109 20.89 -4.70 14.01
C HIS A 109 20.23 -5.91 13.33
N MET A 110 20.06 -5.84 12.01
CA MET A 110 19.53 -6.93 11.19
C MET A 110 20.48 -8.14 11.19
N ARG A 111 21.79 -7.91 11.12
CA ARG A 111 22.82 -8.95 11.23
C ARG A 111 22.76 -9.67 12.58
N ASN A 112 22.69 -8.92 13.67
CA ASN A 112 22.57 -9.49 15.03
C ASN A 112 21.28 -10.30 15.18
N TYR A 113 20.17 -9.80 14.63
CA TYR A 113 18.91 -10.54 14.60
C TYR A 113 19.03 -11.88 13.86
N LEU A 114 19.63 -11.90 12.67
CA LEU A 114 19.83 -13.14 11.90
C LEU A 114 20.80 -14.12 12.59
N ALA A 115 21.77 -13.61 13.35
CA ALA A 115 22.71 -14.43 14.12
C ALA A 115 22.08 -15.04 15.39
N ALA A 116 21.07 -14.40 15.97
CA ALA A 116 20.48 -14.81 17.25
C ALA A 116 19.73 -16.15 17.20
N SER A 117 19.23 -16.57 16.03
CA SER A 117 18.55 -17.87 15.89
C SER A 117 18.63 -18.39 14.45
N PRO A 118 18.81 -19.71 14.25
CA PRO A 118 18.73 -20.30 12.91
C PRO A 118 17.33 -20.25 12.29
N SER A 119 16.28 -20.01 13.09
CA SER A 119 14.91 -19.81 12.59
C SER A 119 14.67 -18.38 12.09
N ASN A 120 15.55 -17.42 12.38
CA ASN A 120 15.37 -16.05 11.97
C ASN A 120 15.63 -15.88 10.46
N HIS A 121 14.60 -15.40 9.78
CA HIS A 121 14.64 -15.10 8.35
C HIS A 121 14.12 -13.68 8.14
N VAL A 122 14.63 -13.03 7.10
CA VAL A 122 14.12 -11.73 6.65
C VAL A 122 13.60 -11.83 5.23
N ILE A 123 12.52 -11.11 4.96
CA ILE A 123 12.08 -10.79 3.61
C ILE A 123 12.64 -9.42 3.22
N VAL A 124 13.52 -9.44 2.23
CA VAL A 124 14.19 -8.25 1.69
C VAL A 124 13.36 -7.71 0.54
N LYS A 125 13.13 -6.40 0.54
CA LYS A 125 12.26 -5.71 -0.43
C LYS A 125 12.89 -4.35 -0.79
N PRO A 126 12.75 -3.87 -2.04
CA PRO A 126 13.04 -2.48 -2.35
C PRO A 126 12.00 -1.56 -1.69
N PRO A 127 12.38 -0.34 -1.27
CA PRO A 127 11.51 0.53 -0.48
C PRO A 127 10.24 1.00 -1.22
N ALA A 128 10.32 1.15 -2.54
CA ALA A 128 9.24 1.68 -3.39
C ALA A 128 8.90 0.77 -4.59
N SER A 129 9.10 -0.56 -4.46
CA SER A 129 8.74 -1.53 -5.51
C SER A 129 7.31 -2.04 -5.37
N ALA A 130 6.72 -2.45 -6.49
CA ALA A 130 5.40 -3.09 -6.60
C ALA A 130 5.53 -4.42 -7.36
N ARG A 131 4.48 -5.25 -7.33
CA ARG A 131 4.37 -6.51 -8.11
C ARG A 131 5.40 -7.60 -7.76
N GLY A 132 6.00 -7.55 -6.58
CA GLY A 132 6.91 -8.60 -6.12
C GLY A 132 8.33 -8.55 -6.68
N THR A 133 8.65 -7.58 -7.54
CA THR A 133 9.99 -7.47 -8.13
C THR A 133 11.03 -7.08 -7.08
N GLY A 134 12.12 -7.85 -7.03
CA GLY A 134 13.23 -7.65 -6.11
C GLY A 134 12.96 -8.14 -4.67
N ILE A 135 11.93 -8.96 -4.47
CA ILE A 135 11.64 -9.57 -3.17
C ILE A 135 12.36 -10.90 -3.05
N SER A 136 13.07 -11.11 -1.94
CA SER A 136 13.68 -12.39 -1.59
C SER A 136 13.50 -12.67 -0.11
N VAL A 137 13.45 -13.95 0.25
CA VAL A 137 13.53 -14.38 1.65
C VAL A 137 14.88 -15.03 1.86
N THR A 138 15.63 -14.57 2.84
CA THR A 138 16.96 -15.12 3.15
C THR A 138 17.28 -14.96 4.63
N ARG A 139 18.24 -15.75 5.07
CA ARG A 139 18.97 -15.57 6.33
C ARG A 139 20.46 -15.36 6.12
N LYS A 140 20.94 -15.52 4.88
CA LYS A 140 22.37 -15.44 4.57
C LYS A 140 22.72 -13.98 4.36
N ILE A 141 23.57 -13.45 5.23
CA ILE A 141 24.02 -12.05 5.18
C ILE A 141 24.62 -11.68 3.82
N LYS A 142 25.34 -12.60 3.19
CA LYS A 142 25.94 -12.41 1.86
C LYS A 142 24.93 -12.12 0.74
N ASP A 143 23.67 -12.49 0.91
CA ASP A 143 22.61 -12.25 -0.07
C ASP A 143 22.01 -10.85 0.09
N ILE A 144 22.40 -10.09 1.11
CA ILE A 144 21.84 -8.78 1.47
C ILE A 144 22.93 -7.71 1.26
N PRO A 145 22.81 -6.85 0.24
CA PRO A 145 23.75 -5.75 0.03
C PRO A 145 23.77 -4.77 1.21
N ASP A 146 24.95 -4.46 1.72
CA ASP A 146 25.18 -3.62 2.91
C ASP A 146 25.02 -2.12 2.64
N LYS A 147 25.19 -1.68 1.39
CA LYS A 147 25.14 -0.27 0.98
C LYS A 147 23.89 0.12 0.17
N THR A 148 23.03 -0.85 -0.15
CA THR A 148 21.84 -0.60 -0.96
C THR A 148 20.65 -0.22 -0.08
N GLN A 149 19.87 0.78 -0.53
CA GLN A 149 18.64 1.14 0.16
C GLN A 149 17.59 0.04 -0.01
N LEU A 150 17.37 -0.71 1.06
CA LEU A 150 16.47 -1.85 1.11
C LEU A 150 15.71 -1.86 2.43
N ILE A 151 14.65 -2.66 2.47
CA ILE A 151 13.90 -2.96 3.68
C ILE A 151 14.08 -4.45 3.94
N ALA A 152 14.61 -4.81 5.10
CA ALA A 152 14.64 -6.18 5.58
C ALA A 152 13.62 -6.32 6.71
N GLN A 153 12.60 -7.14 6.53
CA GLN A 153 11.52 -7.31 7.51
C GLN A 153 11.53 -8.75 8.03
N HIS A 154 11.28 -8.96 9.32
CA HIS A 154 11.09 -10.29 9.88
C HIS A 154 10.09 -11.09 9.04
N TYR A 155 10.50 -12.26 8.57
CA TYR A 155 9.65 -13.13 7.78
C TYR A 155 8.75 -13.98 8.69
N LEU A 156 7.44 -13.88 8.49
CA LEU A 156 6.46 -14.70 9.19
C LEU A 156 6.47 -16.12 8.63
N ASP A 157 7.11 -17.02 9.36
CA ASP A 157 7.34 -18.41 8.98
C ASP A 157 6.12 -19.30 9.21
N ARG A 158 5.21 -18.94 10.11
CA ARG A 158 3.96 -19.68 10.39
C ARG A 158 2.72 -18.88 10.00
N PRO A 159 2.46 -18.65 8.69
CA PRO A 159 1.25 -17.97 8.25
C PRO A 159 0.02 -18.85 8.47
N LEU A 160 -1.14 -18.23 8.64
CA LEU A 160 -2.41 -18.92 8.46
C LEU A 160 -2.51 -19.42 7.01
N THR A 161 -2.97 -20.65 6.82
CA THR A 161 -3.16 -21.27 5.51
C THR A 161 -4.59 -21.75 5.36
N ILE A 162 -5.07 -21.80 4.11
CA ILE A 162 -6.34 -22.45 3.75
C ILE A 162 -6.00 -23.48 2.69
N ASN A 163 -6.39 -24.73 2.92
CA ASN A 163 -6.05 -25.87 2.06
C ASN A 163 -4.54 -25.98 1.78
N GLY A 164 -3.71 -25.66 2.79
CA GLY A 164 -2.26 -25.67 2.67
C GLY A 164 -1.66 -24.51 1.89
N ALA A 165 -2.43 -23.60 1.28
CA ALA A 165 -1.92 -22.43 0.59
C ALA A 165 -1.79 -21.22 1.53
N LYS A 166 -0.66 -20.51 1.44
CA LYS A 166 -0.53 -19.16 2.01
C LYS A 166 -1.46 -18.21 1.25
N PHE A 167 -1.96 -17.21 1.95
CA PHE A 167 -2.74 -16.15 1.32
C PHE A 167 -2.47 -14.80 1.97
N ASP A 168 -2.90 -13.75 1.27
CA ASP A 168 -3.05 -12.42 1.85
C ASP A 168 -4.46 -11.87 1.60
N LEU A 169 -4.84 -10.89 2.43
CA LEU A 169 -6.10 -10.18 2.33
C LEU A 169 -5.89 -8.78 1.74
N ARG A 170 -6.67 -8.45 0.72
CA ARG A 170 -6.82 -7.08 0.23
C ARG A 170 -8.15 -6.51 0.72
N LEU A 171 -8.04 -5.62 1.70
CA LEU A 171 -9.15 -4.80 2.17
C LEU A 171 -9.12 -3.45 1.45
N TYR A 172 -10.31 -2.86 1.23
CA TYR A 172 -10.45 -1.54 0.63
C TYR A 172 -10.95 -0.55 1.67
N ALA A 173 -10.21 0.55 1.86
CA ALA A 173 -10.59 1.63 2.74
C ALA A 173 -10.70 2.93 1.95
N TYR A 174 -11.78 3.68 2.16
CA TYR A 174 -12.02 5.01 1.59
C TYR A 174 -11.94 6.07 2.68
N VAL A 175 -11.13 7.09 2.44
CA VAL A 175 -10.92 8.21 3.37
C VAL A 175 -11.42 9.50 2.71
N PRO A 176 -12.68 9.92 2.93
CA PRO A 176 -13.20 11.15 2.34
C PRO A 176 -12.78 12.43 3.08
N SER A 177 -12.41 12.32 4.36
CA SER A 177 -12.08 13.48 5.19
C SER A 177 -11.00 13.13 6.21
N LEU A 178 -10.05 14.06 6.39
CA LEU A 178 -9.07 14.02 7.49
C LEU A 178 -9.47 14.94 8.65
N GLU A 179 -10.37 15.91 8.42
CA GLU A 179 -10.82 16.88 9.41
C GLU A 179 -12.33 17.19 9.23
N PRO A 180 -13.23 16.55 10.00
CA PRO A 180 -12.94 15.46 10.94
C PRO A 180 -12.52 14.19 10.19
N LEU A 181 -11.71 13.33 10.83
CA LEU A 181 -11.30 12.05 10.25
C LEU A 181 -12.51 11.14 10.01
N ARG A 182 -12.69 10.69 8.77
CA ARG A 182 -13.70 9.70 8.37
C ARG A 182 -13.04 8.62 7.54
N ILE A 183 -13.26 7.38 7.92
CA ILE A 183 -12.71 6.19 7.24
C ILE A 183 -13.86 5.20 7.07
N TYR A 184 -14.04 4.70 5.85
CA TYR A 184 -15.00 3.66 5.51
C TYR A 184 -14.23 2.43 5.03
N ILE A 185 -14.55 1.26 5.58
CA ILE A 185 -14.02 -0.02 5.10
C ILE A 185 -15.11 -0.64 4.24
N TYR A 186 -14.75 -1.03 3.01
CA TYR A 186 -15.67 -1.74 2.14
C TYR A 186 -15.89 -3.16 2.68
N GLU A 187 -17.13 -3.63 2.66
CA GLU A 187 -17.50 -4.92 3.25
C GLU A 187 -16.84 -6.10 2.53
N GLU A 188 -16.61 -5.94 1.23
CA GLU A 188 -15.96 -6.95 0.40
C GLU A 188 -14.46 -6.67 0.22
N GLY A 189 -13.70 -7.74 0.00
CA GLY A 189 -12.26 -7.70 -0.25
C GLY A 189 -11.82 -8.79 -1.22
N LEU A 190 -10.52 -8.90 -1.44
CA LEU A 190 -9.95 -10.02 -2.21
C LEU A 190 -9.07 -10.86 -1.30
N VAL A 191 -9.22 -12.18 -1.41
CA VAL A 191 -8.25 -13.15 -0.88
C VAL A 191 -7.35 -13.57 -2.02
N ARG A 192 -6.03 -13.49 -1.82
CA ARG A 192 -5.06 -13.82 -2.86
C ARG A 192 -4.18 -14.95 -2.36
N PHE A 193 -4.28 -16.09 -3.03
CA PHE A 193 -3.58 -17.31 -2.69
C PHE A 193 -2.24 -17.40 -3.40
N ALA A 194 -1.27 -18.00 -2.71
CA ALA A 194 -0.07 -18.52 -3.33
C ALA A 194 -0.43 -19.54 -4.40
N SER A 195 0.31 -19.53 -5.50
CA SER A 195 0.19 -20.56 -6.55
C SER A 195 0.77 -21.91 -6.14
N VAL A 196 1.53 -21.96 -5.05
CA VAL A 196 2.17 -23.16 -4.52
C VAL A 196 1.75 -23.38 -3.06
N PRO A 197 1.55 -24.64 -2.62
CA PRO A 197 1.32 -24.94 -1.22
C PRO A 197 2.44 -24.37 -0.33
N TRP A 198 2.05 -23.86 0.83
CA TRP A 198 2.99 -23.45 1.84
C TRP A 198 3.76 -24.67 2.37
N VAL A 199 5.08 -24.58 2.34
CA VAL A 199 6.00 -25.56 2.89
C VAL A 199 6.93 -24.85 3.86
N SER A 200 7.14 -25.44 5.03
CA SER A 200 8.13 -24.94 5.99
C SER A 200 9.51 -24.85 5.35
N PHE A 201 10.32 -23.87 5.77
CA PHE A 201 11.63 -23.49 5.21
C PHE A 201 12.71 -24.58 5.23
N LEU A 202 12.39 -25.82 5.61
CA LEU A 202 13.30 -26.94 5.65
C LEU A 202 13.56 -27.58 4.27
N THR A 203 12.80 -27.24 3.22
CA THR A 203 13.00 -27.89 1.91
C THR A 203 13.24 -26.96 0.72
N HIS A 204 12.43 -25.94 0.39
CA HIS A 204 12.73 -25.07 -0.77
C HIS A 204 12.13 -23.66 -0.66
N ILE A 205 12.89 -22.63 -1.09
CA ILE A 205 12.46 -21.22 -1.06
C ILE A 205 11.65 -20.92 -2.33
N VAL A 206 10.33 -21.08 -2.26
CA VAL A 206 9.39 -20.42 -3.18
C VAL A 206 8.16 -19.98 -2.38
N HIS A 207 8.25 -18.84 -1.69
CA HIS A 207 7.10 -18.20 -1.04
C HIS A 207 7.06 -16.73 -1.40
N LEU A 208 6.51 -16.42 -2.56
CA LEU A 208 6.36 -15.04 -3.04
C LEU A 208 4.88 -14.71 -3.26
N ASP A 209 4.15 -14.46 -2.17
CA ASP A 209 2.95 -13.63 -2.25
C ASP A 209 3.34 -12.18 -2.00
N SER A 210 3.62 -11.53 -3.12
CA SER A 210 3.68 -10.09 -3.18
C SER A 210 2.28 -9.51 -2.94
N ASN A 211 2.15 -8.66 -1.91
CA ASN A 211 1.63 -7.29 -1.97
C ASN A 211 0.83 -6.94 -0.69
N PHE A 212 1.53 -6.57 0.39
CA PHE A 212 1.04 -5.44 1.16
C PHE A 212 1.32 -4.18 0.33
N SER A 213 0.38 -3.89 -0.56
CA SER A 213 0.21 -2.57 -1.16
C SER A 213 -1.08 -2.03 -0.56
N LEU A 214 -0.92 -1.16 0.44
CA LEU A 214 -2.02 -0.31 0.87
C LEU A 214 -2.25 0.70 -0.26
N PHE A 215 -3.19 0.38 -1.14
CA PHE A 215 -3.77 1.39 -2.00
C PHE A 215 -4.78 2.14 -1.13
N ILE A 216 -4.37 3.30 -0.61
CA ILE A 216 -5.33 4.29 -0.13
C ILE A 216 -5.95 4.88 -1.39
N TYR A 217 -7.21 4.54 -1.65
CA TYR A 217 -8.04 5.18 -2.67
C TYR A 217 -8.78 6.37 -2.06
#